data_AF-A0A7W1Z1B2-F1
#
_entry.id   AF-A0A7W1Z1B2-F1
#
_cell.length_a   1.000
_cell.length_b   1.000
_cell.length_c   1.000
_cell.angle_alpha   90.00
_cell.angle_beta   90.00
_cell.angle_gamma   90.00
#
_symmetry.space_group_name_H-M   'P 1'
#
loop_
_entity.id
_entity.type
_entity.pdbx_description
1 polymer ?
#
loop_
_entity_poly.entity_id
_entity_poly.type
_entity_poly.pdbx_seq_one_letter_code
_entity_poly.pdbx_strand_id
1 'polypeptide(L)' 'QGHADVVATHAEASLQHAQAAKNDMTNPHLDAATAELGEAITHGKSGHADVATGHAKSAVMHLKEIHGTPTTGGGYY' A
#
# COMPACT_ATOMS: atom_id res chain seq x y z
N GLN A 1 2.78 -9.50 -21.38
CA GLN A 1 3.86 -9.92 -20.46
C GLN A 1 4.14 -8.71 -19.57
N GLY A 2 3.95 -8.83 -18.26
CA GLY A 2 4.18 -7.74 -17.29
C GLY A 2 5.40 -8.04 -16.42
N HIS A 3 5.99 -7.01 -15.81
CA HIS A 3 7.19 -7.11 -14.97
C HIS A 3 6.82 -7.45 -13.51
N ALA A 4 6.37 -8.70 -13.30
CA ALA A 4 5.92 -9.16 -11.98
C ALA A 4 7.01 -9.07 -10.89
N ASP A 5 8.26 -9.32 -11.28
CA ASP A 5 9.46 -9.20 -10.46
C ASP A 5 9.69 -7.76 -10.00
N VAL A 6 9.55 -6.79 -10.91
CA VAL A 6 9.70 -5.36 -10.59
C VAL A 6 8.61 -4.89 -9.61
N VAL A 7 7.37 -5.39 -9.76
CA VAL A 7 6.30 -5.12 -8.78
C VAL A 7 6.67 -5.65 -7.41
N ALA A 8 7.19 -6.89 -7.32
CA ALA A 8 7.62 -7.46 -6.04
C ALA A 8 8.74 -6.65 -5.39
N THR A 9 9.77 -6.24 -6.14
CA THR A 9 10.89 -5.44 -5.62
C THR A 9 10.42 -4.10 -5.05
N HIS A 10 9.55 -3.38 -5.77
CA HIS A 10 9.02 -2.12 -5.24
C HIS A 10 8.07 -2.33 -4.06
N ALA A 11 7.26 -3.39 -4.07
CA ALA A 11 6.36 -3.70 -2.97
C ALA A 11 7.13 -4.06 -1.69
N GLU A 12 8.27 -4.76 -1.78
CA GLU A 12 9.16 -5.03 -0.63
C GLU A 12 9.68 -3.74 0.00
N ALA A 13 10.18 -2.80 -0.81
CA ALA A 13 10.66 -1.51 -0.32
C ALA A 13 9.53 -0.69 0.32
N SER A 14 8.36 -0.63 -0.33
CA SER A 14 7.17 0.04 0.23
C SER A 14 6.71 -0.61 1.54
N LEU A 15 6.78 -1.94 1.65
CA LEU A 15 6.38 -2.67 2.85
C LEU A 15 7.29 -2.32 4.03
N GLN A 16 8.60 -2.24 3.81
CA GLN A 16 9.55 -1.79 4.84
C GLN A 16 9.22 -0.39 5.35
N HIS A 17 8.90 0.55 4.45
CA HIS A 17 8.49 1.90 4.85
C HIS A 17 7.15 1.91 5.61
N ALA A 18 6.16 1.14 5.15
CA ALA A 18 4.86 1.04 5.81
C ALA A 18 4.99 0.41 7.22
N GLN A 19 5.80 -0.64 7.37
CA GLN A 19 6.08 -1.26 8.67
C GLN A 19 6.83 -0.32 9.62
N ALA A 20 7.78 0.46 9.11
CA ALA A 20 8.46 1.47 9.91
C ALA A 20 7.47 2.51 10.45
N ALA A 21 6.56 2.99 9.59
CA ALA A 21 5.53 3.95 9.98
C ALA A 21 4.57 3.41 11.07
N LYS A 22 4.36 2.10 11.17
CA LYS A 22 3.51 1.51 12.22
C LYS A 22 4.04 1.74 13.64
N ASN A 23 5.33 2.02 13.78
CA ASN A 23 5.90 2.37 15.09
C ASN A 23 5.50 3.78 15.53
N ASP A 24 5.17 4.65 14.58
CA ASP A 24 4.85 6.06 14.81
C ASP A 24 3.35 6.37 14.70
N MET A 25 2.58 5.52 14.01
CA MET A 25 1.14 5.71 13.85
C MET A 25 0.36 4.38 13.83
N THR A 26 -0.81 4.41 14.47
CA THR A 26 -1.84 3.39 14.31
C THR A 26 -2.90 3.92 13.35
N ASN A 27 -2.99 3.36 12.15
CA ASN A 27 -3.97 3.76 11.14
C ASN A 27 -4.48 2.52 10.39
N PRO A 28 -5.81 2.29 10.31
CA PRO A 28 -6.36 1.13 9.61
C PRO A 28 -6.00 1.07 8.12
N HIS A 29 -5.79 2.22 7.48
CA HIS A 29 -5.29 2.28 6.12
C HIS A 29 -3.80 1.91 6.03
N LEU A 30 -2.99 2.20 7.04
CA LEU A 30 -1.61 1.72 7.09
C LEU A 30 -1.55 0.19 7.24
N ASP A 31 -2.45 -0.39 8.05
CA ASP A 31 -2.57 -1.84 8.19
C ASP A 31 -3.02 -2.50 6.89
N ALA A 32 -4.06 -1.95 6.24
CA ALA A 32 -4.55 -2.45 4.95
C ALA A 32 -3.50 -2.33 3.85
N ALA A 33 -2.79 -1.19 3.76
CA ALA A 33 -1.70 -1.02 2.81
C ALA A 33 -0.58 -2.06 3.01
N THR A 34 -0.23 -2.37 4.26
CA THR A 34 0.77 -3.39 4.58
C THR A 34 0.34 -4.78 4.12
N ALA A 35 -0.93 -5.14 4.31
CA ALA A 35 -1.47 -6.42 3.87
C ALA A 35 -1.46 -6.55 2.33
N GLU A 36 -1.94 -5.52 1.64
CA GLU A 36 -1.94 -5.47 0.17
C GLU A 36 -0.51 -5.52 -0.41
N LEU A 37 0.46 -4.86 0.21
CA LEU A 37 1.88 -4.97 -0.19
C LEU A 37 2.40 -6.41 -0.03
N GLY A 38 2.01 -7.12 1.03
CA GLY A 38 2.33 -8.54 1.22
C GLY A 38 1.80 -9.40 0.08
N GLU A 39 0.55 -9.22 -0.32
CA GLU A 39 -0.05 -9.95 -1.44
C GLU A 39 0.60 -9.59 -2.79
N ALA A 40 0.93 -8.32 -3.01
CA ALA A 40 1.66 -7.88 -4.20
C ALA A 40 3.03 -8.58 -4.32
N ILE A 41 3.74 -8.78 -3.20
CA ILE A 41 5.02 -9.51 -3.16
C ILE A 41 4.80 -11.00 -3.48
N THR A 42 3.83 -11.64 -2.83
CA THR A 42 3.51 -13.07 -3.03
C THR A 42 3.17 -13.34 -4.49
N HIS A 43 2.26 -12.56 -5.07
CA HIS A 43 1.87 -12.72 -6.47
C HIS A 43 2.96 -12.29 -7.45
N GLY A 44 3.73 -11.24 -7.15
CA GLY A 44 4.84 -10.78 -7.99
C GLY A 44 5.95 -11.83 -8.10
N LYS A 45 6.33 -12.45 -6.97
CA LYS A 45 7.29 -13.57 -6.93
C LYS A 45 6.79 -14.83 -7.65
N SER A 46 5.47 -15.00 -7.73
CA SER A 46 4.83 -16.11 -8.45
C SER A 46 4.66 -15.83 -9.95
N GLY A 47 5.13 -14.69 -10.46
CA GLY A 47 4.99 -14.29 -11.86
C GLY A 47 3.59 -13.80 -12.25
N HIS A 48 2.69 -13.62 -11.28
CA HIS A 48 1.31 -13.19 -11.48
C HIS A 48 1.21 -11.66 -11.62
N ALA A 49 1.79 -11.12 -12.70
CA ALA A 49 1.98 -9.67 -12.90
C ALA A 49 0.70 -8.83 -12.70
N ASP A 50 -0.43 -9.28 -13.24
CA ASP A 50 -1.69 -8.52 -13.18
C ASP A 50 -2.27 -8.50 -11.75
N VAL A 51 -2.20 -9.63 -11.05
CA VAL A 51 -2.67 -9.75 -9.65
C VAL A 51 -1.77 -8.93 -8.72
N ALA A 52 -0.46 -9.04 -8.90
CA ALA A 52 0.51 -8.25 -8.15
C ALA A 52 0.30 -6.74 -8.34
N THR A 53 0.03 -6.31 -9.58
CA THR A 53 -0.28 -4.91 -9.90
C THR A 53 -1.58 -4.45 -9.26
N GLY A 54 -2.59 -5.33 -9.18
CA GLY A 54 -3.85 -5.06 -8.48
C GLY A 54 -3.63 -4.73 -7.01
N HIS A 55 -2.94 -5.62 -6.30
CA HIS A 55 -2.60 -5.42 -4.89
C HIS A 55 -1.73 -4.18 -4.65
N ALA A 56 -0.72 -3.95 -5.49
CA ALA A 56 0.13 -2.76 -5.38
C ALA A 56 -0.68 -1.45 -5.55
N LYS A 57 -1.69 -1.43 -6.43
CA LYS A 57 -2.59 -0.27 -6.58
C LYS A 57 -3.48 -0.07 -5.35
N SER A 58 -4.05 -1.14 -4.79
CA SER A 58 -4.84 -1.09 -3.56
C SER A 58 -4.01 -0.57 -2.38
N ALA A 59 -2.76 -1.02 -2.25
CA ALA A 59 -1.83 -0.50 -1.24
C ALA A 59 -1.63 1.02 -1.39
N VAL A 60 -1.37 1.51 -2.60
CA VAL A 60 -1.20 2.95 -2.88
C VAL A 60 -2.47 3.73 -2.55
N MET A 61 -3.65 3.19 -2.84
CA MET A 61 -4.92 3.84 -2.46
C MET A 61 -5.01 4.02 -0.94
N HIS A 62 -4.75 2.98 -0.17
CA HIS A 62 -4.75 3.07 1.29
C HIS A 62 -3.71 4.04 1.84
N LEU A 63 -2.47 4.01 1.32
CA LEU A 63 -1.42 4.94 1.76
C LEU A 63 -1.81 6.42 1.55
N LYS A 64 -2.58 6.73 0.51
CA LYS A 64 -3.08 8.10 0.27
C LYS A 64 -4.10 8.56 1.31
N GLU A 65 -4.91 7.65 1.85
CA GLU A 65 -5.90 7.95 2.89
C GLU A 65 -5.24 8.21 4.26
N ILE A 66 -3.99 7.80 4.47
CA ILE A 66 -3.25 8.07 5.73
C ILE A 66 -3.06 9.57 5.95
N HIS A 67 -2.77 10.32 4.89
CA HIS A 67 -2.53 11.76 4.96
C HIS A 67 -3.78 12.60 4.73
N GLY A 68 -4.99 11.99 4.79
CA GLY A 68 -6.27 12.63 4.50
C GLY A 68 -6.25 14.11 4.88
N THR A 69 -6.01 14.97 3.88
CA THR A 69 -6.09 16.40 4.06
C THR A 69 -7.50 16.68 4.58
N PRO A 70 -7.68 17.49 5.63
CA PRO A 70 -9.02 17.89 6.04
C PRO A 70 -9.62 18.70 4.90
N THR A 71 -10.41 18.06 4.02
CA THR A 71 -11.37 18.78 3.19
C THR A 71 -12.52 19.16 4.12
N THR A 72 -12.37 20.34 4.73
CA THR A 72 -13.41 21.26 5.16
C THR A 72 -14.79 20.62 5.41
N GLY A 73 -14.93 19.97 6.57
CA GLY A 73 -16.21 19.50 7.11
C GLY A 73 -16.40 19.85 8.57
N GLY A 74 -15.61 20.78 9.10
CA GLY A 74 -15.84 21.41 10.41
C GLY A 74 -16.65 22.68 10.22
N GLY A 75 -17.89 22.69 10.71
CA GLY A 75 -18.70 23.89 10.77
C GLY A 75 -18.06 24.99 11.62
N TYR A 76 -18.26 26.23 11.19
CA TYR A 76 -18.22 27.42 12.02
C TYR A 76 -19.33 28.36 11.52
N TYR A 77 -20.24 28.70 12.44
CA TYR A 77 -21.26 29.77 12.48
C TYR A 77 -21.84 30.33 11.18
#